data_AF-A0A963Y4U0-F1
#
_entry.id   AF-A0A963Y4U0-F1
#
_cell.length_a   1.000
_cell.length_b   1.000
_cell.length_c   1.000
_cell.angle_alpha   90.00
_cell.angle_beta   90.00
_cell.angle_gamma   90.00
#
_symmetry.space_group_name_H-M   'P 1'
#
loop_
_entity.id
_entity.type
_entity.pdbx_description
1 polymer ?
#
loop_
_entity_poly.entity_id
_entity_poly.type
_entity_poly.pdbx_seq_one_letter_code
_entity_poly.pdbx_strand_id
1 'polypeptide(L)'
;GTDRWLLAAGFLAHGYSVNETDQAKLDEVTADLIEAKKTMLAFDDTTFYSKLVSGEATLVHAWDGWCNYGIAENADIRFIVPAEGSDLWVDTMVVLKASKNKDGAFKFINYILDANNHRWAAENILYKVPNQAAMEGLSADMIAQYPNMGMTP
;
A
#
# COMPACT_ATOMS: atom_id res chain seq x y z
N GLY A 1 -4.32 14.11 -5.62
CA GLY A 1 -4.76 12.73 -5.31
C GLY A 1 -3.70 12.00 -4.51
N THR A 2 -2.50 11.92 -5.08
CA THR A 2 -1.25 11.40 -4.47
C THR A 2 -0.59 12.36 -3.48
N ASP A 3 -1.02 13.62 -3.47
CA ASP A 3 -0.46 14.74 -2.72
C ASP A 3 -0.36 14.46 -1.20
N ARG A 4 -1.36 13.78 -0.63
CA ARG A 4 -1.40 13.46 0.81
C ARG A 4 -0.36 12.42 1.23
N TRP A 5 -0.11 11.40 0.41
CA TRP A 5 0.84 10.33 0.72
C TRP A 5 2.29 10.79 0.57
N LEU A 6 2.53 11.66 -0.42
CA LEU A 6 3.81 12.33 -0.56
C LEU A 6 4.10 13.24 0.66
N LEU A 7 3.10 14.02 1.10
CA LEU A 7 3.20 14.83 2.32
C LEU A 7 3.41 13.99 3.57
N ALA A 8 2.75 12.83 3.69
CA ALA A 8 2.89 11.94 4.84
C ALA A 8 4.35 11.53 5.08
N ALA A 9 5.08 11.16 4.02
CA ALA A 9 6.50 10.82 4.12
C ALA A 9 7.33 11.99 4.68
N GLY A 10 7.06 13.21 4.20
CA GLY A 10 7.73 14.42 4.70
C GLY A 10 7.37 14.73 6.15
N PHE A 11 6.10 14.61 6.55
CA PHE A 11 5.71 14.81 7.95
C PHE A 11 6.38 13.81 8.89
N LEU A 12 6.41 12.53 8.52
CA LEU A 12 7.02 11.48 9.35
C LEU A 12 8.53 11.68 9.49
N ALA A 13 9.21 12.15 8.45
CA ALA A 13 10.64 12.50 8.51
C ALA A 13 10.95 13.59 9.56
N HIS A 14 9.99 14.49 9.83
CA HIS A 14 10.07 15.52 10.87
C HIS A 14 9.47 15.09 12.22
N GLY A 15 8.94 13.87 12.32
CA GLY A 15 8.21 13.40 13.50
C GLY A 15 6.85 14.08 13.70
N TYR A 16 6.30 14.70 12.65
CA TYR A 16 4.99 15.31 12.66
C TYR A 16 3.89 14.27 12.41
N SER A 17 2.66 14.63 12.77
CA SER A 17 1.48 13.84 12.45
C SER A 17 1.22 13.86 10.94
N VAL A 18 0.84 12.71 10.35
CA VAL A 18 0.35 12.63 8.97
C VAL A 18 -0.97 13.41 8.75
N ASN A 19 -1.62 13.84 9.83
CA ASN A 19 -2.80 14.70 9.82
C ASN A 19 -2.47 16.15 10.24
N GLU A 20 -1.23 16.58 10.08
CA GLU A 20 -0.83 17.96 10.40
C GLU A 20 -1.60 18.97 9.54
N THR A 21 -1.94 20.10 10.16
CA THR A 21 -2.70 21.20 9.54
C THR A 21 -2.08 22.57 9.81
N ASP A 22 -1.05 22.64 10.65
CA ASP A 22 -0.28 23.85 10.88
C ASP A 22 0.44 24.30 9.59
N GLN A 23 0.19 25.55 9.18
CA GLN A 23 0.70 26.07 7.91
C GLN A 23 2.23 26.17 7.88
N ALA A 24 2.89 26.48 9.00
CA ALA A 24 4.34 26.61 9.01
C ALA A 24 5.01 25.24 8.79
N LYS A 25 4.47 24.18 9.39
CA LYS A 25 4.93 22.80 9.16
C LYS A 25 4.61 22.30 7.75
N LEU A 26 3.46 22.69 7.20
CA LEU A 26 3.10 22.39 5.81
C LEU A 26 4.08 23.03 4.84
N ASP A 27 4.45 24.30 5.07
CA ASP A 27 5.40 25.04 4.24
C ASP A 27 6.81 24.43 4.33
N GLU A 28 7.25 24.07 5.53
CA GLU A 28 8.52 23.37 5.79
C GLU A 28 8.61 22.06 5.01
N VAL A 29 7.63 21.16 5.19
CA VAL A 29 7.60 19.87 4.49
C VAL A 29 7.46 20.04 2.98
N THR A 30 6.70 21.03 2.52
CA THR A 30 6.58 21.31 1.08
C THR A 30 7.92 21.73 0.49
N ALA A 31 8.70 22.56 1.19
CA ALA A 31 10.02 22.97 0.74
C ALA A 31 10.97 21.76 0.60
N ASP A 32 10.96 20.85 1.57
CA ASP A 32 11.77 19.62 1.53
C ASP A 32 11.39 18.71 0.37
N LEU A 33 10.09 18.53 0.11
CA LEU A 33 9.62 17.70 -1.00
C LEU A 33 9.95 18.33 -2.37
N ILE A 34 9.93 19.66 -2.47
CA ILE A 34 10.38 20.38 -3.68
C ILE A 34 11.88 20.17 -3.90
N GLU A 35 12.68 20.17 -2.84
CA GLU A 35 14.12 19.87 -2.92
C GLU A 35 14.34 18.41 -3.36
N ALA A 36 13.70 17.46 -2.68
CA ALA A 36 13.80 16.03 -2.98
C ALA A 36 13.40 15.70 -4.43
N LYS A 37 12.39 16.40 -4.97
CA LYS A 37 11.94 16.25 -6.36
C LYS A 37 13.08 16.43 -7.37
N LYS A 38 14.10 17.25 -7.08
CA LYS A 38 15.24 17.47 -7.99
C LYS A 38 16.08 16.21 -8.22
N THR A 39 16.03 15.26 -7.28
CA THR A 39 16.73 13.97 -7.35
C THR A 39 15.80 12.80 -7.67
N MET A 40 14.49 13.02 -7.76
CA MET A 40 13.54 11.96 -8.08
C MET A 40 13.61 11.60 -9.57
N LEU A 41 13.68 10.30 -9.83
CA LEU A 41 13.66 9.77 -11.19
C LEU A 41 12.30 9.99 -11.87
N ALA A 42 11.20 9.66 -11.18
CA ALA A 42 9.86 9.74 -11.73
C ALA A 42 8.78 9.77 -10.63
N PHE A 43 7.57 10.18 -11.01
CA PHE A 43 6.33 9.84 -10.31
C PHE A 43 5.60 8.82 -11.18
N ASP A 44 5.50 7.59 -10.69
CA ASP A 44 4.96 6.45 -11.44
C ASP A 44 4.18 5.54 -10.48
N ASP A 45 2.90 5.33 -10.78
CA ASP A 45 1.96 4.58 -9.95
C ASP A 45 1.66 3.17 -10.54
N THR A 46 2.21 2.85 -11.72
CA THR A 46 1.83 1.62 -12.45
C THR A 46 3.01 0.76 -12.85
N THR A 47 4.15 1.35 -13.20
CA THR A 47 5.32 0.63 -13.74
C THR A 47 6.58 0.78 -12.93
N PHE A 48 6.51 1.39 -11.74
CA PHE A 48 7.69 1.69 -10.91
C PHE A 48 8.52 0.45 -10.59
N TYR A 49 7.89 -0.72 -10.42
CA TYR A 49 8.58 -1.97 -10.07
C TYR A 49 9.56 -2.39 -11.17
N SER A 50 9.25 -2.13 -12.44
CA SER A 50 10.17 -2.43 -13.56
C SER A 50 11.49 -1.66 -13.46
N LYS A 51 11.45 -0.47 -12.85
CA LYS A 51 12.63 0.38 -12.62
C LYS A 51 13.50 -0.15 -11.49
N LEU A 52 12.89 -0.72 -10.46
CA LEU A 52 13.63 -1.44 -9.42
C LEU A 52 14.27 -2.71 -10.00
N VAL A 53 13.52 -3.49 -10.77
CA VAL A 53 14.00 -4.75 -11.37
C VAL A 53 15.17 -4.50 -12.32
N SER A 54 15.12 -3.43 -13.12
CA SER A 54 16.20 -3.06 -14.04
C SER A 54 17.40 -2.37 -13.36
N GLY A 55 17.24 -1.93 -12.11
CA GLY A 55 18.23 -1.11 -11.39
C GLY A 55 18.25 0.36 -11.79
N GLU A 56 17.30 0.84 -12.60
CA GLU A 56 17.13 2.26 -12.93
C GLU A 56 16.75 3.08 -11.68
N ALA A 57 15.95 2.49 -10.78
CA ALA A 57 15.62 3.03 -9.47
C ALA A 57 16.22 2.14 -8.36
N THR A 58 16.72 2.75 -7.29
CA THR A 58 17.25 2.05 -6.12
C THR A 58 16.29 2.04 -4.93
N LEU A 59 15.34 2.96 -4.89
CA LEU A 59 14.33 3.12 -3.85
C LEU A 59 13.05 3.67 -4.47
N VAL A 60 11.91 3.16 -4.02
CA VAL A 60 10.59 3.68 -4.36
C VAL A 60 9.73 3.76 -3.10
N HIS A 61 8.85 4.75 -3.06
CA HIS A 61 7.73 4.78 -2.13
C HIS A 61 6.50 4.31 -2.90
N ALA A 62 5.90 3.20 -2.50
CA ALA A 62 4.81 2.57 -3.20
C ALA A 62 3.90 1.75 -2.26
N TRP A 63 2.73 1.38 -2.76
CA TRP A 63 1.81 0.50 -2.07
C TRP A 63 2.41 -0.90 -1.86
N ASP A 64 2.20 -1.45 -0.67
CA ASP A 64 2.81 -2.69 -0.21
C ASP A 64 2.54 -3.88 -1.13
N GLY A 65 1.31 -4.06 -1.62
CA GLY A 65 1.00 -5.17 -2.53
C GLY A 65 1.65 -5.04 -3.91
N TRP A 66 1.83 -3.83 -4.43
CA TRP A 66 2.55 -3.62 -5.70
C TRP A 66 4.02 -4.02 -5.60
N CYS A 67 4.64 -3.90 -4.42
CA CYS A 67 6.02 -4.34 -4.21
C CYS A 67 6.21 -5.85 -4.46
N ASN A 68 5.17 -6.67 -4.29
CA ASN A 68 5.23 -8.11 -4.53
C ASN A 68 5.48 -8.49 -5.99
N TYR A 69 5.04 -7.66 -6.94
CA TYR A 69 5.33 -7.88 -8.36
C TYR A 69 6.82 -7.72 -8.66
N GLY A 70 7.46 -6.70 -8.07
CA GLY A 70 8.91 -6.53 -8.18
C GLY A 70 9.68 -7.68 -7.51
N ILE A 71 9.28 -8.07 -6.30
CA ILE A 71 9.90 -9.19 -5.56
C ILE A 71 9.78 -10.52 -6.35
N ALA A 72 8.67 -10.74 -7.04
CA ALA A 72 8.47 -11.92 -7.88
C ALA A 72 9.47 -11.99 -9.06
N GLU A 73 9.89 -10.85 -9.59
CA GLU A 73 10.85 -10.77 -10.70
C GLU A 73 12.30 -10.68 -10.22
N ASN A 74 12.56 -10.04 -9.08
CA ASN A 74 13.88 -9.88 -8.49
C ASN A 74 13.82 -9.97 -6.96
N ALA A 75 14.29 -11.09 -6.40
CA ALA A 75 14.29 -11.37 -4.96
C ALA A 75 15.23 -10.48 -4.12
N ASP A 76 16.11 -9.68 -4.76
CA ASP A 76 16.94 -8.70 -4.05
C ASP A 76 16.13 -7.46 -3.63
N ILE A 77 14.97 -7.23 -4.26
CA ILE A 77 14.04 -6.16 -3.86
C ILE A 77 13.42 -6.52 -2.51
N ARG A 78 13.36 -5.54 -1.61
CA ARG A 78 12.80 -5.72 -0.27
C ARG A 78 11.78 -4.63 0.03
N PHE A 79 10.68 -5.04 0.65
CA PHE A 79 9.73 -4.13 1.26
C PHE A 79 10.14 -3.85 2.71
N ILE A 80 10.06 -2.59 3.13
CA ILE A 80 10.26 -2.15 4.51
C ILE A 80 9.22 -1.11 4.87
N VAL A 81 8.85 -1.05 6.15
CA VAL A 81 8.16 0.11 6.74
C VAL A 81 9.23 0.93 7.46
N PRO A 82 9.38 2.24 7.17
CA PRO A 82 10.36 3.10 7.85
C PRO A 82 10.16 3.14 9.36
N ALA A 83 11.21 3.42 10.13
CA ALA A 83 11.16 3.39 11.59
C ALA A 83 10.32 4.52 12.19
N GLU A 84 10.26 5.65 11.49
CA GLU A 84 9.37 6.79 11.73
C GLU A 84 7.90 6.47 11.44
N GLY A 85 7.63 5.34 10.77
CA GLY A 85 6.30 4.86 10.40
C GLY A 85 5.97 5.02 8.91
N SER A 86 4.73 4.70 8.56
CA SER A 86 4.12 4.94 7.26
C SER A 86 2.61 5.14 7.46
N ASP A 87 1.89 5.43 6.39
CA ASP A 87 0.44 5.29 6.39
C ASP A 87 -0.02 3.83 6.52
N LEU A 88 -1.21 3.67 7.09
CA LEU A 88 -2.03 2.47 6.99
C LEU A 88 -3.30 2.84 6.22
N TRP A 89 -3.61 2.07 5.19
CA TRP A 89 -4.73 2.32 4.28
C TRP A 89 -5.59 1.06 4.12
N VAL A 90 -6.84 1.25 3.71
CA VAL A 90 -7.80 0.17 3.46
C VAL A 90 -8.84 0.60 2.43
N ASP A 91 -9.09 -0.25 1.44
CA ASP A 91 -10.25 -0.13 0.55
C ASP A 91 -11.47 -0.81 1.17
N THR A 92 -12.61 -0.13 1.12
CA THR A 92 -13.86 -0.62 1.72
C THR A 92 -14.97 -0.71 0.70
N MET A 93 -15.66 -1.85 0.65
CA MET A 93 -16.90 -1.98 -0.11
C MET A 93 -18.05 -1.27 0.61
N VAL A 94 -18.79 -0.43 -0.11
CA VAL A 94 -19.94 0.32 0.44
C VAL A 94 -21.20 0.11 -0.40
N VAL A 95 -22.36 0.05 0.27
CA VAL A 95 -23.67 0.03 -0.41
C VAL A 95 -24.23 1.44 -0.49
N LEU A 96 -24.32 1.99 -1.70
CA LEU A 96 -24.85 3.34 -1.90
C LEU A 96 -26.32 3.43 -1.48
N LYS A 97 -26.69 4.54 -0.84
CA LYS A 97 -28.08 4.82 -0.41
C LYS A 97 -29.09 4.68 -1.55
N ALA A 98 -28.69 5.09 -2.76
CA ALA A 98 -29.49 5.08 -3.98
C ALA A 98 -29.48 3.74 -4.74
N SER A 99 -28.75 2.72 -4.26
CA SER A 99 -28.67 1.42 -4.93
C SER A 99 -30.07 0.83 -5.15
N LYS A 100 -30.32 0.40 -6.39
CA LYS A 100 -31.57 -0.25 -6.80
C LYS A 100 -31.60 -1.74 -6.48
N ASN A 101 -30.47 -2.32 -6.09
CA ASN A 101 -30.34 -3.74 -5.73
C ASN A 101 -29.47 -3.88 -4.47
N LYS A 102 -30.00 -3.46 -3.33
CA LYS A 102 -29.28 -3.53 -2.04
C LYS A 102 -29.06 -4.97 -1.59
N ASP A 103 -30.06 -5.83 -1.74
CA ASP A 103 -29.96 -7.23 -1.34
C ASP A 103 -28.86 -7.96 -2.11
N GLY A 104 -28.75 -7.72 -3.42
CA GLY A 104 -27.65 -8.25 -4.23
C GLY A 104 -26.28 -7.71 -3.80
N ALA A 105 -26.18 -6.42 -3.50
CA ALA A 105 -24.94 -5.82 -3.01
C ALA A 105 -24.49 -6.41 -1.67
N PHE A 106 -25.41 -6.60 -0.72
CA PHE A 106 -25.09 -7.25 0.56
C PHE A 106 -24.69 -8.71 0.39
N LYS A 107 -25.38 -9.47 -0.49
CA LYS A 107 -24.98 -10.85 -0.82
C LYS A 107 -23.59 -10.91 -1.44
N PHE A 108 -23.24 -9.96 -2.31
CA PHE A 108 -21.90 -9.89 -2.91
C PHE A 108 -20.83 -9.56 -1.86
N ILE A 109 -21.06 -8.58 -0.99
CA ILE A 109 -20.14 -8.27 0.11
C ILE A 109 -19.93 -9.50 1.00
N ASN A 110 -21.01 -10.19 1.40
CA ASN A 110 -20.90 -11.42 2.18
C ASN A 110 -20.11 -12.52 1.45
N TYR A 111 -20.31 -12.66 0.14
CA TYR A 111 -19.55 -13.60 -0.68
C TYR A 111 -18.05 -13.27 -0.68
N ILE A 112 -17.67 -12.01 -0.91
CA ILE A 112 -16.26 -11.59 -0.90
C ILE A 112 -15.63 -11.75 0.50
N LEU A 113 -16.38 -11.45 1.56
CA LEU A 113 -15.90 -11.53 2.94
C LEU A 113 -15.80 -12.95 3.50
N ASP A 114 -16.36 -13.97 2.82
CA ASP A 114 -16.13 -15.38 3.15
C ASP A 114 -14.62 -15.67 3.18
N ALA A 115 -14.15 -16.44 4.17
CA ALA A 115 -12.72 -16.64 4.40
C ALA A 115 -11.99 -17.23 3.18
N ASN A 116 -12.61 -18.17 2.46
CA ASN A 116 -11.98 -18.79 1.30
C ASN A 116 -11.91 -17.83 0.11
N ASN A 117 -12.98 -17.06 -0.12
CA ASN A 117 -13.02 -16.09 -1.22
C ASN A 117 -12.07 -14.91 -0.95
N HIS A 118 -12.02 -14.42 0.29
CA HIS A 118 -11.14 -13.31 0.65
C HIS A 118 -9.67 -13.74 0.65
N ARG A 119 -9.39 -14.98 1.06
CA ARG A 119 -8.05 -15.59 0.93
C ARG A 119 -7.65 -15.68 -0.54
N TRP A 120 -8.53 -16.21 -1.39
CA TRP A 120 -8.29 -16.26 -2.83
C TRP A 120 -7.98 -14.87 -3.39
N ALA A 121 -8.70 -13.83 -2.95
CA ALA A 121 -8.41 -12.46 -3.35
C ALA A 121 -6.97 -12.07 -2.95
N ALA A 122 -6.58 -12.24 -1.68
CA ALA A 122 -5.23 -11.95 -1.20
C ALA A 122 -4.13 -12.69 -1.97
N GLU A 123 -4.35 -13.97 -2.29
CA GLU A 123 -3.42 -14.81 -3.08
C GLU A 123 -3.27 -14.34 -4.53
N ASN A 124 -4.31 -13.74 -5.12
CA ASN A 124 -4.32 -13.37 -6.53
C ASN A 124 -3.92 -11.91 -6.77
N ILE A 125 -4.22 -11.00 -5.85
CA ILE A 125 -3.87 -9.58 -5.98
C ILE A 125 -2.62 -9.21 -5.17
N LEU A 126 -2.14 -10.12 -4.31
CA LEU A 126 -0.96 -9.93 -3.47
C LEU A 126 -1.06 -8.74 -2.50
N TYR A 127 -2.28 -8.45 -2.03
CA TYR A 127 -2.56 -7.50 -0.94
C TYR A 127 -3.13 -8.23 0.27
N LYS A 128 -2.81 -7.73 1.46
CA LYS A 128 -3.40 -8.21 2.70
C LYS A 128 -4.89 -7.89 2.72
N VAL A 129 -5.66 -8.76 3.37
CA VAL A 129 -7.09 -8.58 3.58
C VAL A 129 -7.39 -8.49 5.08
N PRO A 130 -8.38 -7.69 5.51
CA PRO A 130 -8.69 -7.52 6.93
C PRO A 130 -9.40 -8.73 7.57
N ASN A 131 -9.61 -9.82 6.82
CA ASN A 131 -10.17 -11.07 7.34
C ASN A 131 -9.04 -11.95 7.90
N GLN A 132 -8.96 -12.03 9.23
CA GLN A 132 -7.94 -12.81 9.92
C GLN A 132 -7.91 -14.29 9.50
N ALA A 133 -9.07 -14.95 9.41
CA ALA A 133 -9.14 -16.36 9.01
C ALA A 133 -8.64 -16.59 7.56
N ALA A 134 -8.82 -15.59 6.69
CA ALA A 134 -8.27 -15.64 5.34
C ALA A 134 -6.74 -15.51 5.34
N MET A 135 -6.19 -14.57 6.13
CA MET A 135 -4.74 -14.35 6.23
C MET A 135 -4.01 -15.52 6.93
N GLU A 136 -4.60 -16.11 7.97
CA GLU A 136 -4.09 -17.33 8.62
C GLU A 136 -4.09 -18.54 7.68
N GLY A 137 -4.89 -18.50 6.61
CA GLY A 137 -4.94 -19.55 5.60
C GLY A 137 -3.87 -19.46 4.51
N LEU A 138 -3.08 -18.38 4.44
CA LEU A 138 -2.02 -18.24 3.43
C LEU A 138 -0.92 -19.30 3.65
N SER A 139 -0.35 -19.80 2.55
CA SER A 139 0.69 -20.83 2.64
C SER A 139 2.02 -20.26 3.13
N ALA A 140 2.80 -21.07 3.84
CA ALA A 140 4.15 -20.69 4.27
C ALA A 140 5.06 -20.34 3.08
N ASP A 141 4.91 -21.03 1.95
CA ASP A 141 5.65 -20.74 0.72
C ASP A 141 5.32 -19.34 0.16
N MET A 142 4.04 -18.94 0.21
CA MET A 142 3.63 -17.60 -0.21
C MET A 142 4.21 -16.52 0.71
N ILE A 143 4.22 -16.75 2.03
CA ILE A 143 4.82 -15.81 2.98
C ILE A 143 6.34 -15.74 2.82
N ALA A 144 6.99 -16.87 2.53
CA ALA A 144 8.43 -16.90 2.27
C ALA A 144 8.79 -16.13 0.98
N GLN A 145 7.95 -16.25 -0.06
CA GLN A 145 8.12 -15.52 -1.32
C GLN A 145 7.79 -14.03 -1.19
N TYR A 146 6.77 -13.68 -0.41
CA TYR A 146 6.28 -12.31 -0.20
C TYR A 146 6.24 -11.97 1.29
N PRO A 147 7.40 -11.67 1.92
CA PRO A 147 7.48 -11.49 3.37
C PRO A 147 6.55 -10.41 3.94
N ASN A 148 6.25 -9.38 3.16
CA ASN A 148 5.32 -8.32 3.56
C ASN A 148 3.89 -8.84 3.81
N MET A 149 3.46 -9.92 3.15
CA MET A 149 2.14 -10.54 3.36
C MET A 149 2.02 -11.17 4.74
N GLY A 150 3.14 -11.49 5.39
CA GLY A 150 3.20 -12.00 6.76
C GLY A 150 3.40 -10.91 7.82
N MET A 151 3.59 -9.65 7.40
CA MET A 151 3.73 -8.54 8.35
C MET A 151 2.36 -8.18 8.93
N THR A 152 2.31 -8.08 10.26
CA THR A 152 1.16 -7.47 10.93
C THR A 152 1.24 -5.95 10.76
N PRO A 153 0.16 -5.29 10.31
CA PRO A 153 0.08 -3.84 10.27
C PRO A 153 0.29 -3.19 11.64
#